data_AF-A0A954B0B6-F1
#
_entry.id   AF-A0A954B0B6-F1
#
_cell.length_a   1.000
_cell.length_b   1.000
_cell.length_c   1.000
_cell.angle_alpha   90.00
_cell.angle_beta   90.00
_cell.angle_gamma   90.00
#
_symmetry.space_group_name_H-M   'P 1'
#
loop_
_entity.id
_entity.type
_entity.pdbx_description
1 polymer ?
#
loop_
_entity_poly.entity_id
_entity_poly.type
_entity_poly.pdbx_seq_one_letter_code
_entity_poly.pdbx_strand_id
1 'polypeptide(L)' 'MVEDGLTLSPAIGVALVVVMAVSGQAFRSTWKRQGEGWVLRAWIFALPAIAAILALAFIPLKI' A
#
# COMPACT_ATOMS: atom_id res chain seq x y z
N MET A 1 15.35 20.05 21.15
CA MET A 1 15.02 18.61 21.17
C MET A 1 14.42 18.31 19.81
N VAL A 2 15.18 17.72 18.89
CA VAL A 2 14.64 17.25 17.61
C VAL A 2 14.10 15.86 17.92
N GLU A 3 12.80 15.64 17.82
CA GLU A 3 12.24 14.29 17.93
C GLU A 3 12.82 13.44 16.80
N ASP A 4 13.27 12.22 17.12
CA ASP A 4 13.56 11.18 16.12
C ASP A 4 12.23 10.77 15.46
N GLY A 5 11.70 11.63 14.59
CA GLY A 5 10.42 11.45 13.93
C GLY A 5 10.43 10.24 13.00
N LEU A 6 9.28 9.55 12.91
CA LEU A 6 9.08 8.47 11.95
C LEU A 6 9.32 9.00 10.53
N THR A 7 10.33 8.45 9.84
CA THR A 7 10.70 8.81 8.48
C THR A 7 10.87 7.57 7.61
N LEU A 8 10.54 7.69 6.32
CA LEU A 8 10.76 6.63 5.33
C LEU A 8 12.15 6.80 4.73
N SER A 9 12.94 5.74 4.68
CA SER A 9 14.12 5.74 3.81
C SER A 9 13.69 5.67 2.33
N PRO A 10 14.52 6.14 1.38
CA PRO A 10 14.23 6.01 -0.05
C PRO A 10 13.92 4.58 -0.48
N ALA A 11 14.65 3.60 0.07
CA ALA A 11 14.43 2.19 -0.22
C ALA A 11 13.04 1.70 0.25
N ILE A 12 12.61 2.12 1.45
CA ILE A 12 11.28 1.79 1.98
C ILE A 12 10.20 2.49 1.15
N GLY A 13 10.40 3.75 0.76
CA GLY A 13 9.49 4.48 -0.12
C GLY A 13 9.24 3.74 -1.44
N VAL A 14 10.30 3.27 -2.10
CA VAL A 14 10.19 2.44 -3.31
C VAL A 14 9.43 1.14 -3.04
N ALA A 15 9.74 0.45 -1.95
CA ALA A 15 9.05 -0.79 -1.57
C ALA A 15 7.54 -0.56 -1.38
N LEU A 16 7.14 0.53 -0.72
CA LEU A 16 5.73 0.89 -0.53
C LEU A 16 5.03 1.14 -1.88
N VAL A 17 5.69 1.81 -2.83
CA VAL A 17 5.14 2.03 -4.18
C VAL A 17 4.91 0.70 -4.90
N VAL A 18 5.87 -0.22 -4.82
CA VAL A 18 5.74 -1.56 -5.43
C VAL A 18 4.59 -2.34 -4.80
N VAL A 19 4.50 -2.35 -3.47
CA VAL A 19 3.41 -3.01 -2.73
C VAL A 19 2.06 -2.43 -3.12
N MET A 20 1.95 -1.10 -3.18
CA MET A 20 0.74 -0.40 -3.60
C MET A 20 0.31 -0.81 -5.01
N ALA A 21 1.25 -0.81 -5.97
CA ALA A 21 0.97 -1.14 -7.36
C ALA A 21 0.52 -2.60 -7.55
N VAL A 22 1.25 -3.57 -6.97
CA VAL A 22 0.93 -5.00 -7.07
C VAL A 22 -0.41 -5.29 -6.40
N SER A 23 -0.64 -4.75 -5.21
CA SER A 23 -1.88 -4.95 -4.46
C SER A 23 -3.08 -4.33 -5.18
N GLY A 24 -2.92 -3.13 -5.76
CA GLY A 24 -3.96 -2.50 -6.57
C GLY A 24 -4.32 -3.29 -7.83
N GLN A 25 -3.34 -3.88 -8.51
CA GLN A 25 -3.57 -4.78 -9.64
C GLN A 25 -4.33 -6.04 -9.21
N ALA A 26 -3.94 -6.66 -8.10
CA ALA A 26 -4.61 -7.84 -7.55
C ALA A 26 -6.05 -7.55 -7.12
N PHE A 27 -6.30 -6.39 -6.48
CA PHE A 27 -7.64 -5.89 -6.18
C PHE A 27 -8.48 -5.79 -7.44
N ARG A 28 -7.99 -5.07 -8.46
CA ARG A 28 -8.71 -4.86 -9.72
C ARG A 28 -9.00 -6.17 -10.46
N SER A 29 -8.05 -7.09 -10.46
CA SER A 29 -8.21 -8.42 -11.07
C SER A 29 -9.31 -9.23 -10.36
N THR A 30 -9.30 -9.23 -9.03
CA THR A 30 -10.31 -9.93 -8.21
C THR A 30 -11.69 -9.31 -8.36
N TRP A 31 -11.76 -7.97 -8.38
CA TRP A 31 -13.00 -7.22 -8.58
C TRP A 31 -13.65 -7.52 -9.93
N LYS A 32 -12.85 -7.75 -10.97
CA LYS A 32 -13.35 -8.09 -12.32
C LYS A 32 -13.75 -9.55 -12.46
N ARG A 33 -13.01 -10.49 -11.85
CA ARG A 33 -13.27 -11.93 -12.00
C ARG A 33 -14.53 -12.38 -11.24
N GLN A 34 -14.89 -11.69 -10.16
CA GLN A 34 -16.11 -11.93 -9.37
C GLN A 34 -16.40 -13.41 -9.02
N GLY A 35 -15.35 -14.20 -8.75
CA GLY A 35 -15.51 -15.58 -8.27
C GLY A 35 -16.12 -15.66 -6.87
N GLU A 36 -16.27 -16.87 -6.33
CA GLU A 36 -16.82 -17.06 -4.98
C GLU A 36 -16.04 -16.27 -3.92
N GLY A 37 -16.75 -15.49 -3.09
CA GLY A 37 -16.15 -14.65 -2.06
C GLY A 37 -15.27 -13.51 -2.58
N TRP A 38 -15.46 -13.07 -3.83
CA TRP A 38 -14.60 -12.06 -4.47
C TRP A 38 -14.51 -10.74 -3.71
N VAL A 39 -15.56 -10.32 -3.02
CA VAL A 39 -15.57 -9.06 -2.24
C VAL A 39 -14.51 -9.12 -1.14
N LEU A 40 -14.54 -10.16 -0.30
CA LEU A 40 -13.58 -10.34 0.79
C LEU A 40 -12.15 -10.44 0.25
N ARG A 41 -11.95 -11.23 -0.82
CA ARG A 41 -10.64 -11.40 -1.46
C ARG A 41 -10.12 -10.10 -2.06
N ALA A 42 -10.97 -9.29 -2.66
CA ALA A 42 -10.59 -7.98 -3.17
C ALA A 42 -10.11 -7.10 -2.01
N TRP A 43 -10.88 -7.00 -0.92
CA TRP A 43 -10.50 -6.20 0.23
C TRP A 43 -9.20 -6.63 0.90
N ILE A 44 -8.85 -7.92 0.90
CA ILE A 44 -7.53 -8.41 1.35
C ILE A 44 -6.39 -7.75 0.55
N PHE A 45 -6.57 -7.50 -0.75
CA PHE A 45 -5.59 -6.78 -1.57
C PHE A 45 -5.71 -5.25 -1.45
N ALA A 46 -6.90 -4.71 -1.13
CA ALA A 46 -7.07 -3.28 -0.94
C ALA A 46 -6.36 -2.77 0.32
N LEU A 47 -6.40 -3.53 1.42
CA LEU A 47 -5.85 -3.09 2.71
C LEU A 47 -4.34 -2.76 2.65
N PRO A 48 -3.46 -3.61 2.09
CA PRO A 48 -2.04 -3.28 1.93
C PRO A 48 -1.80 -2.07 1.01
N ALA A 49 -2.60 -1.91 -0.05
CA ALA A 49 -2.50 -0.78 -0.96
C ALA A 49 -2.85 0.53 -0.24
N ILE A 50 -3.92 0.52 0.56
CA ILE A 50 -4.35 1.66 1.38
C ILE A 50 -3.30 1.99 2.44
N ALA A 51 -2.76 0.99 3.13
CA ALA A 51 -1.70 1.21 4.11
C ALA A 51 -0.46 1.84 3.46
N ALA A 52 -0.05 1.36 2.28
CA ALA A 52 1.10 1.87 1.57
C ALA A 52 0.91 3.32 1.09
N ILE A 53 -0.25 3.67 0.52
CA ILE A 53 -0.50 5.05 0.09
C ILE A 53 -0.61 6.01 1.27
N LEU A 54 -1.21 5.59 2.39
CA LEU A 54 -1.28 6.40 3.60
C LEU A 54 0.12 6.63 4.18
N ALA A 55 0.97 5.60 4.24
CA ALA A 55 2.35 5.74 4.66
C ALA A 55 3.11 6.74 3.77
N LEU A 56 3.00 6.61 2.45
CA LEU A 56 3.64 7.53 1.50
C LEU A 56 3.11 8.97 1.57
N ALA A 57 1.82 9.15 1.88
CA ALA A 57 1.19 10.47 1.93
C ALA A 57 1.50 11.24 3.22
N PHE A 58 1.66 10.52 4.35
CA PHE A 58 1.75 11.14 5.68
C PHE A 58 3.09 10.95 6.39
N ILE A 59 3.95 10.03 5.95
CA ILE A 59 5.27 9.83 6.55
C ILE A 59 6.33 10.52 5.68
N PRO A 60 7.10 11.48 6.23
CA PRO A 60 8.10 12.21 5.46
C PRO A 60 9.23 11.29 4.98
N LEU A 61 9.71 11.56 3.77
CA LEU A 61 10.89 10.89 3.22
C LEU A 61 12.15 11.48 3.87
N LYS A 62 13.03 10.60 4.34
CA LYS A 62 14.39 10.97 4.74
C LYS A 62 15.21 11.19 3.48
N ILE A 63 15.62 12.44 3.28
CA ILE A 63 16.45 12.90 2.16
C ILE A 63 17.92 12.87 2.57
#